data_AF-A0A1D1V8E3-F1
#
_entry.id   AF-A0A1D1V8E3-F1
#
_cell.length_a   1.000
_cell.length_b   1.000
_cell.length_c   1.000
_cell.angle_alpha   90.00
_cell.angle_beta   90.00
_cell.angle_gamma   90.00
#
_symmetry.space_group_name_H-M   'P 1'
#
loop_
_entity.id
_entity.type
_entity.pdbx_description
1 polymer ?
#
loop_
_entity_poly.entity_id
_entity_poly.type
_entity_poly.pdbx_seq_one_letter_code
_entity_poly.pdbx_strand_id
1 'polypeptide(L)'
;MWSVHRDESKWEDATVFRPERFLTADGKELVLPNHFIPYSIGKRSCPGESLAKMALFLIFASVLQRFSLSVDKPESVDMSPVNGITLDTHEYFLTAVPRT
;
A
#
# COMPACT_ATOMS: atom_id res chain seq x y z
N MET A 1 6.30 12.65 -6.16
CA MET A 1 6.14 11.47 -5.29
C MET A 1 6.00 10.21 -6.14
N TRP A 2 4.98 10.11 -7.00
CA TRP A 2 4.89 9.05 -8.02
C TRP A 2 6.24 8.82 -8.68
N SER A 3 6.82 9.85 -9.32
CA SER A 3 8.10 9.74 -10.07
C SER A 3 9.22 9.08 -9.28
N VAL A 4 9.33 9.36 -7.98
CA VAL A 4 10.32 8.76 -7.08
C VAL A 4 9.98 7.30 -6.76
N HIS A 5 8.69 6.99 -6.60
CA HIS A 5 8.21 5.65 -6.25
C HIS A 5 8.16 4.67 -7.43
N ARG A 6 8.23 5.13 -8.68
CA ARG A 6 8.53 4.24 -9.81
C ARG A 6 9.74 4.62 -10.67
N ASP A 7 10.72 5.29 -10.05
CA ASP A 7 12.04 5.48 -10.67
C ASP A 7 12.78 4.14 -10.72
N GLU A 8 12.98 3.58 -11.91
CA GLU A 8 13.68 2.31 -12.14
C GLU A 8 15.16 2.34 -11.72
N SER A 9 15.76 3.53 -11.58
CA SER A 9 17.12 3.67 -11.02
C SER A 9 17.17 3.52 -9.50
N LYS A 10 16.00 3.56 -8.82
CA LYS A 10 15.87 3.44 -7.36
C LYS A 10 15.16 2.17 -6.93
N TRP A 11 14.20 1.72 -7.74
CA TRP A 11 13.38 0.56 -7.48
C TRP A 11 13.57 -0.47 -8.58
N GLU A 12 14.06 -1.65 -8.20
CA GLU A 12 13.97 -2.83 -9.06
C GLU A 12 12.49 -3.22 -9.25
N ASP A 13 12.10 -3.55 -10.48
CA ASP A 13 10.70 -3.85 -10.85
C ASP A 13 9.71 -2.79 -10.31
N ALA A 14 9.97 -1.53 -10.63
CA ALA A 14 9.33 -0.37 -10.01
C ALA A 14 7.79 -0.31 -10.17
N THR A 15 7.24 -1.03 -11.14
CA THR A 15 5.81 -1.15 -11.41
C THR A 15 5.16 -2.37 -10.76
N VAL A 16 5.95 -3.32 -10.25
CA VAL A 16 5.46 -4.58 -9.68
C VAL A 16 5.16 -4.42 -8.19
N PHE A 17 3.94 -4.79 -7.80
CA PHE A 17 3.57 -4.91 -6.40
C PHE A 17 4.32 -6.09 -5.76
N ARG A 18 5.38 -5.78 -5.02
CA ARG A 18 6.27 -6.75 -4.37
C ARG A 18 6.57 -6.32 -2.94
N PRO A 19 5.75 -6.68 -1.94
CA PRO A 19 5.96 -6.30 -0.54
C PRO A 19 7.32 -6.72 0.02
N GLU A 20 7.88 -7.81 -0.49
CA GLU A 20 9.16 -8.40 -0.07
C GLU A 20 10.34 -7.46 -0.29
N ARG A 21 10.21 -6.43 -1.16
CA ARG A 21 11.25 -5.40 -1.35
C ARG A 21 11.53 -4.59 -0.08
N PHE A 22 10.60 -4.61 0.88
CA PHE A 22 10.73 -3.95 2.17
C PHE A 22 11.23 -4.89 3.26
N LEU A 23 11.72 -6.07 2.92
CA LEU A 23 12.29 -7.04 3.85
C LEU A 23 13.79 -7.18 3.62
N THR A 24 14.50 -7.48 4.71
CA THR A 24 15.86 -8.00 4.66
C THR A 24 15.91 -9.37 3.96
N ALA A 25 17.09 -9.76 3.47
CA ALA A 25 17.26 -11.02 2.73
C ALA A 25 16.86 -12.28 3.51
N ASP A 26 16.92 -12.23 4.85
CA ASP A 26 16.45 -13.32 5.72
C ASP A 26 14.97 -13.17 6.15
N GLY A 27 14.30 -12.11 5.71
CA GLY A 27 12.88 -11.85 5.93
C GLY A 27 12.51 -11.38 7.33
N LYS A 28 13.47 -11.11 8.22
CA LYS A 28 13.19 -10.86 9.65
C LYS A 28 12.95 -9.41 9.99
N GLU A 29 13.53 -8.50 9.23
CA GLU A 29 13.49 -7.07 9.50
C GLU A 29 12.93 -6.30 8.31
N LEU A 30 12.18 -5.23 8.63
CA LEU A 30 11.69 -4.26 7.66
C LEU A 30 12.81 -3.29 7.28
N VAL A 31 12.99 -3.11 5.97
CA VAL A 31 13.89 -2.12 5.39
C VAL A 31 13.05 -1.07 4.68
N LEU A 32 13.14 0.18 5.16
CA LEU A 32 12.49 1.32 4.52
C LEU A 32 13.54 2.16 3.79
N PRO A 33 13.59 2.13 2.44
CA PRO A 33 14.53 2.95 1.70
C PRO A 33 14.26 4.45 1.90
N ASN A 34 15.31 5.28 1.93
CA ASN A 34 15.19 6.74 2.09
C ASN A 34 14.34 7.42 1.00
N HIS A 35 14.18 6.77 -0.15
CA HIS A 35 13.35 7.25 -1.26
C HIS A 35 11.89 6.79 -1.17
N PHE A 36 11.50 6.08 -0.09
CA PHE A 36 10.11 5.79 0.23
C PHE A 36 9.47 6.96 0.99
N ILE A 37 8.88 7.89 0.23
CA ILE A 37 8.33 9.17 0.75
C ILE A 37 6.81 9.37 0.53
N PRO A 38 5.93 8.44 0.96
CA PRO A 38 4.47 8.56 0.75
C PRO A 38 3.82 9.75 1.47
N TYR A 39 4.48 10.32 2.47
CA TYR A 39 3.99 11.44 3.27
C TYR A 39 4.77 12.74 3.01
N SER A 40 5.44 12.84 1.85
CA SER A 40 6.39 13.91 1.52
C SER A 40 7.61 13.90 2.46
N ILE A 41 8.47 14.92 2.36
CA ILE A 41 9.68 15.09 3.19
C ILE A 41 9.97 16.59 3.39
N GLY A 42 10.69 16.93 4.47
CA GLY A 42 11.13 18.29 4.77
C GLY A 42 10.07 19.14 5.48
N LYS A 43 10.14 20.47 5.34
CA LYS A 43 9.30 21.42 6.10
C LYS A 43 7.78 21.29 5.88
N ARG A 44 7.37 20.56 4.84
CA ARG A 44 5.97 20.33 4.45
C ARG A 44 5.63 18.84 4.42
N SER A 45 6.38 18.01 5.17
CA SER A 45 5.97 16.61 5.40
C SER A 45 4.59 16.56 6.06
N CYS A 46 3.85 15.48 5.82
CA CYS A 46 2.51 15.33 6.36
C CYS A 46 2.57 15.31 7.90
N PRO A 47 1.92 16.26 8.60
CA PRO A 47 1.90 16.25 10.06
C PRO A 47 1.13 15.06 10.64
N GLY A 48 0.27 14.41 9.83
CA GLY A 48 -0.51 13.25 10.21
C GLY A 48 0.15 11.90 9.92
N GLU A 49 1.42 11.86 9.48
CA GLU A 49 2.09 10.61 9.09
C GLU A 49 2.02 9.52 10.18
N SER A 50 2.38 9.86 11.42
CA SER A 50 2.37 8.89 12.53
C SER A 50 0.97 8.35 12.81
N LEU A 51 -0.03 9.23 12.79
CA LEU A 51 -1.43 8.83 12.98
C LEU A 51 -1.92 7.94 11.84
N ALA A 52 -1.63 8.30 10.60
CA ALA A 52 -2.00 7.53 9.42
C ALA A 52 -1.38 6.13 9.45
N LYS A 53 -0.09 6.01 9.81
CA LYS A 53 0.58 4.72 9.97
C LYS A 53 -0.08 3.84 11.02
N MET A 54 -0.39 4.40 12.19
CA MET A 54 -1.08 3.66 13.26
C MET A 54 -2.48 3.22 12.84
N ALA A 55 -3.27 4.13 12.24
CA ALA A 55 -4.62 3.83 11.79
C ALA A 55 -4.63 2.76 10.70
N LEU A 56 -3.76 2.87 9.68
CA LEU A 56 -3.63 1.88 8.62
C LEU A 56 -3.25 0.51 9.18
N PHE A 57 -2.26 0.44 10.08
CA PHE A 57 -1.86 -0.81 10.71
C PHE A 57 -3.03 -1.45 11.47
N LEU A 58 -3.71 -0.69 12.34
CA LEU A 58 -4.79 -1.22 13.17
C LEU A 58 -5.99 -1.64 12.34
N ILE A 59 -6.42 -0.84 11.36
CA ILE A 59 -7.55 -1.16 10.49
C ILE A 59 -7.22 -2.41 9.66
N PHE A 60 -6.08 -2.42 8.98
CA PHE A 60 -5.68 -3.52 8.10
C PHE A 60 -5.52 -4.82 8.88
N ALA A 61 -4.77 -4.80 9.99
CA ALA A 61 -4.57 -5.97 10.82
C ALA A 61 -5.88 -6.47 11.43
N SER A 62 -6.75 -5.57 11.94
CA SER A 62 -8.02 -5.98 12.55
C SER A 62 -8.98 -6.59 11.54
N VAL A 63 -9.05 -6.05 10.33
CA VAL A 63 -9.88 -6.59 9.25
C VAL A 63 -9.38 -7.98 8.84
N LEU A 64 -8.08 -8.12 8.54
CA LEU A 64 -7.52 -9.40 8.09
C LEU A 64 -7.42 -10.46 9.20
N GLN A 65 -7.36 -10.05 10.46
CA GLN A 65 -7.46 -10.97 11.59
C GLN A 65 -8.86 -11.59 11.68
N ARG A 66 -9.91 -10.82 11.40
CA ARG A 66 -11.30 -11.24 11.59
C ARG A 66 -11.98 -11.77 10.34
N PHE A 67 -11.51 -11.39 9.15
CA PHE A 67 -12.17 -11.72 7.89
C PHE A 67 -11.18 -12.21 6.85
N SER A 68 -11.59 -13.20 6.07
CA SER A 68 -11.01 -13.55 4.79
C SER A 68 -11.73 -12.75 3.71
N LEU A 69 -10.96 -11.96 2.95
CA LEU A 69 -11.48 -11.12 1.88
C LEU A 69 -11.28 -11.81 0.53
N SER A 70 -12.31 -11.85 -0.31
CA SER A 70 -12.24 -12.39 -1.67
C SER A 70 -13.04 -11.55 -2.65
N VAL A 71 -12.67 -11.62 -3.93
CA VAL A 71 -13.41 -11.02 -5.04
C VAL A 71 -13.89 -12.17 -5.93
N ASP A 72 -15.18 -12.23 -6.23
CA ASP A 72 -15.78 -13.35 -6.96
C ASP A 72 -15.32 -13.41 -8.43
N LYS A 73 -15.06 -12.24 -9.04
CA LYS A 73 -14.59 -12.08 -10.42
C LYS A 73 -13.42 -11.08 -10.47
N PRO A 74 -12.20 -11.49 -10.05
CA PRO A 74 -11.05 -10.59 -9.97
C PRO A 74 -10.74 -9.88 -11.30
N GLU A 75 -10.97 -10.54 -12.43
CA GLU A 75 -10.76 -10.01 -13.78
C GLU A 75 -11.71 -8.87 -14.15
N SER A 76 -12.84 -8.74 -13.43
CA SER A 76 -13.82 -7.67 -13.65
C SER A 76 -13.49 -6.39 -12.88
N VAL A 77 -12.47 -6.43 -12.00
CA VAL A 77 -12.06 -5.26 -11.21
C VAL A 77 -11.14 -4.39 -12.05
N ASP A 78 -11.62 -3.19 -12.39
CA ASP A 78 -10.79 -2.16 -13.02
C ASP A 78 -9.83 -1.55 -12.00
N MET A 79 -8.55 -1.92 -12.11
CA MET A 79 -7.46 -1.41 -11.27
C MET A 79 -6.80 -0.15 -11.84
N SER A 80 -7.33 0.42 -12.93
CA SER A 80 -6.87 1.71 -13.41
C SER A 80 -7.23 2.82 -12.40
N PRO A 81 -6.36 3.84 -12.23
CA PRO A 81 -6.60 4.86 -11.22
C PRO A 81 -7.63 5.89 -11.70
N VAL A 82 -8.57 6.22 -10.81
CA VAL A 82 -9.36 7.45 -10.94
C VAL A 82 -8.46 8.62 -10.52
N ASN A 83 -8.09 9.46 -11.48
CA ASN A 83 -7.15 10.55 -11.24
C ASN A 83 -7.81 11.72 -10.50
N GLY A 84 -7.23 12.11 -9.37
CA GLY A 84 -7.61 13.30 -8.59
C GLY A 84 -6.42 13.87 -7.81
N ILE A 85 -6.68 14.59 -6.73
CA ILE A 85 -5.63 15.01 -5.79
C ILE A 85 -4.99 13.77 -5.13
N THR A 86 -5.80 12.74 -4.87
CA THR A 86 -5.38 11.39 -4.48
C THR A 86 -5.59 10.43 -5.64
N LEU A 87 -4.90 9.29 -5.63
CA LEU A 87 -5.22 8.16 -6.50
C LEU A 87 -6.34 7.37 -5.82
N ASP A 88 -7.43 7.17 -6.53
CA ASP A 88 -8.58 6.38 -6.05
C ASP A 88 -8.86 5.22 -7.02
N THR A 89 -9.61 4.22 -6.56
CA THR A 89 -10.03 3.08 -7.36
C THR A 89 -11.43 3.29 -7.90
N HIS A 90 -11.77 2.63 -9.01
CA HIS A 90 -13.16 2.46 -9.40
C HIS A 90 -13.93 1.69 -8.33
N GLU A 91 -15.25 1.86 -8.27
CA GLU A 91 -16.09 1.11 -7.34
C GLU A 91 -16.02 -0.40 -7.65
N TYR A 92 -15.71 -1.21 -6.63
CA TYR A 92 -15.76 -2.67 -6.72
C TYR A 92 -16.24 -3.25 -5.39
N PHE A 93 -16.79 -4.46 -5.47
CA PHE A 93 -17.30 -5.18 -4.32
C PHE A 93 -16.39 -6.34 -3.95
N LEU A 94 -16.29 -6.60 -2.65
CA LEU A 94 -15.57 -7.73 -2.09
C LEU A 94 -16.46 -8.47 -1.09
N THR A 95 -16.22 -9.76 -0.96
CA THR A 95 -16.88 -10.62 0.02
C THR A 95 -15.95 -10.76 1.23
N ALA A 96 -16.48 -10.46 2.42
CA ALA A 96 -15.77 -10.61 3.69
C ALA A 96 -16.38 -11.76 4.50
N VAL A 97 -15.65 -12.86 4.63
CA VAL A 97 -16.09 -14.06 5.38
C VAL A 97 -15.38 -14.11 6.73
N PRO A 98 -16.07 -14.22 7.87
CA PRO A 98 -15.42 -14.32 9.18
C PRO A 98 -14.39 -15.46 9.26
N ARG A 99 -13.22 -15.19 9.85
CA ARG A 99 -12.22 -16.19 10.22
C ARG A 99 -12.56 -16.77 11.58
N THR A 100 -12.62 -18.10 11.65
CA THR A 100 -12.64 -18.88 12.90
C THR A 100 -11.27 -18.93 13.55
#